data_AF-A0A6A8D9R9-F1
#
_entry.id   AF-A0A6A8D9R9-F1
#
_cell.length_a   1.000
_cell.length_b   1.000
_cell.length_c   1.000
_cell.angle_alpha   90.00
_cell.angle_beta   90.00
_cell.angle_gamma   90.00
#
_symmetry.space_group_name_H-M   'P 1'
#
loop_
_entity.id
_entity.type
_entity.pdbx_description
1 polymer ?
#
loop_
_entity_poly.entity_id
_entity_poly.type
_entity_poly.pdbx_seq_one_letter_code
_entity_poly.pdbx_strand_id
1 'polypeptide(L)' 'MKYVYLAIFSIVIFWETDSFQQIYEFHNYWQYLANIVLVGYFAFLLEISIPVKKIFNLGSTKTNI' A
#
# COMPACT_ATOMS: atom_id res chain seq x y z
N MET A 1 -15.85 6.39 4.07
CA MET A 1 -15.14 6.28 5.36
C MET A 1 -14.01 5.26 5.34
N LYS A 2 -14.22 4.00 4.93
CA LYS A 2 -13.18 2.94 4.88
C LYS A 2 -11.85 3.38 4.21
N TYR A 3 -11.91 4.07 3.07
CA TYR A 3 -10.72 4.59 2.37
C TYR A 3 -9.97 5.70 3.13
N VAL A 4 -10.68 6.50 3.94
CA VAL A 4 -10.05 7.54 4.78
C VAL A 4 -9.26 6.88 5.89
N TYR A 5 -9.82 5.81 6.51
CA TYR A 5 -9.08 5.01 7.49
C TYR A 5 -7.83 4.39 6.87
N LEU A 6 -7.92 3.85 5.65
CA LEU A 6 -6.74 3.31 4.95
C LEU A 6 -5.67 4.39 4.71
N ALA A 7 -6.06 5.60 4.31
CA ALA A 7 -5.12 6.70 4.11
C ALA A 7 -4.43 7.10 5.42
N ILE A 8 -5.19 7.21 6.51
CA ILE A 8 -4.65 7.50 7.85
C ILE A 8 -3.69 6.38 8.29
N PHE A 9 -4.11 5.12 8.18
CA PHE A 9 -3.26 3.97 8.52
C PHE A 9 -1.99 3.93 7.68
N SER A 10 -2.05 4.23 6.39
CA SER A 10 -0.88 4.25 5.51
C SER A 10 0.13 5.32 5.95
N ILE A 11 -0.34 6.50 6.35
CA ILE A 11 0.52 7.57 6.88
C ILE A 11 1.19 7.11 8.18
N VAL A 12 0.43 6.51 9.10
CA VAL A 12 0.96 6.00 10.38
C VAL A 12 1.98 4.89 10.15
N ILE A 13 1.70 3.93 9.26
CA ILE A 13 2.61 2.83 8.93
C ILE A 13 3.92 3.36 8.35
N PHE A 14 3.86 4.34 7.45
CA PHE A 14 5.05 4.96 6.88
C PHE A 14 5.88 5.68 7.94
N TRP A 15 5.24 6.42 8.83
CA TRP A 15 5.93 7.14 9.89
C TRP A 15 6.62 6.17 10.88
N GLU A 16 5.95 5.08 11.24
CA GLU A 16 6.49 4.13 12.20
C GLU A 16 7.62 3.31 11.61
N THR A 17 7.49 2.86 10.36
CA THR A 17 8.58 2.14 9.68
C THR A 17 9.78 3.01 9.38
N ASP A 18 9.60 4.30 9.13
CA ASP A 18 10.71 5.27 9.02
C ASP A 18 11.44 5.40 10.37
N SER A 19 10.71 5.54 11.46
CA SER A 19 11.28 5.57 12.81
C SER A 19 12.03 4.27 13.13
N PHE A 20 11.46 3.12 12.78
CA PHE A 20 12.13 1.83 12.93
C PHE A 20 13.38 1.71 12.07
N GLN A 21 13.35 2.21 10.84
CA GLN A 21 14.50 2.21 9.94
C GLN A 21 15.65 3.04 10.52
N GLN A 22 15.34 4.20 11.12
CA GLN A 22 16.33 5.04 11.79
C GLN A 22 16.94 4.37 13.04
N ILE A 23 16.15 3.58 13.79
CA ILE A 23 16.62 2.89 15.01
C ILE A 23 17.45 1.65 14.69
N TYR A 24 17.01 0.86 13.72
CA TYR A 24 17.58 -0.47 13.43
C TYR A 24 18.47 -0.49 12.17
N GLU A 25 18.58 0.63 11.46
CA GLU A 25 19.41 0.83 10.25
C GLU A 25 19.24 -0.26 9.18
N PHE A 26 18.08 -0.91 9.11
CA PHE A 26 17.85 -1.95 8.11
C PHE A 26 17.68 -1.35 6.72
N HIS A 27 18.00 -2.15 5.71
CA HIS A 27 18.00 -1.72 4.31
C HIS A 27 16.61 -1.25 3.86
N ASN A 28 16.55 -0.14 3.11
CA ASN A 28 15.31 0.48 2.61
C ASN A 28 14.40 -0.53 1.87
N TYR A 29 14.99 -1.54 1.22
CA TYR A 29 14.23 -2.62 0.59
C TYR A 29 13.27 -3.33 1.56
N TRP A 30 13.74 -3.65 2.77
CA TRP A 30 12.93 -4.32 3.80
C TRP A 30 11.85 -3.40 4.36
N GLN A 31 12.11 -2.09 4.44
CA GLN A 31 11.13 -1.09 4.83
C GLN A 31 9.97 -1.03 3.84
N TYR A 32 10.27 -0.95 2.54
CA TYR A 32 9.23 -0.92 1.51
C TYR A 32 8.42 -2.22 1.47
N LEU A 33 9.09 -3.36 1.64
CA LEU A 33 8.43 -4.66 1.72
C LEU A 33 7.44 -4.70 2.90
N ALA A 34 7.89 -4.28 4.09
CA ALA A 34 7.05 -4.22 5.28
C ALA A 34 5.85 -3.28 5.07
N ASN A 35 6.08 -2.10 4.49
CA ASN A 35 5.02 -1.13 4.21
C ASN A 35 3.95 -1.66 3.26
N ILE A 36 4.36 -2.34 2.18
CA ILE A 36 3.42 -2.95 1.24
C ILE A 36 2.58 -4.03 1.92
N VAL A 37 3.22 -4.89 2.72
CA VAL A 37 2.52 -5.98 3.44
C VAL A 37 1.55 -5.41 4.48
N LEU A 38 1.97 -4.43 5.27
CA LEU A 38 1.14 -3.80 6.30
C LEU A 38 -0.06 -3.06 5.69
N VAL A 39 0.16 -2.22 4.68
CA VAL A 39 -0.93 -1.50 4.01
C VAL A 39 -1.90 -2.48 3.35
N GLY A 40 -1.39 -3.53 2.70
CA GLY A 40 -2.22 -4.58 2.11
C GLY A 40 -3.04 -5.35 3.14
N TYR A 41 -2.41 -5.70 4.28
CA TYR A 41 -3.07 -6.38 5.39
C TYR A 41 -4.22 -5.55 5.99
N PHE A 42 -3.99 -4.26 6.23
CA PHE A 42 -5.04 -3.37 6.72
C PHE A 42 -6.14 -3.11 5.68
N ALA A 43 -5.79 -3.04 4.39
CA ALA A 43 -6.79 -2.95 3.33
C ALA A 43 -7.71 -4.18 3.30
N PHE A 44 -7.12 -5.38 3.47
CA PHE A 44 -7.87 -6.62 3.60
C PHE A 44 -8.76 -6.63 4.84
N LEU A 45 -8.23 -6.23 6.00
CA LEU A 45 -8.95 -6.23 7.28
C LEU A 45 -10.11 -5.22 7.30
N LEU A 46 -9.99 -4.10 6.58
CA LEU A 46 -11.05 -3.12 6.40
C LEU A 46 -12.08 -3.52 5.33
N GLU A 47 -11.93 -4.70 4.72
CA GLU A 47 -12.72 -5.20 3.59
C GLU A 47 -12.78 -4.17 2.44
N ILE A 48 -11.65 -3.50 2.19
CA ILE A 48 -11.55 -2.56 1.08
C ILE A 48 -11.36 -3.40 -0.18
N SER A 49 -12.45 -3.57 -0.92
CA SER A 49 -12.39 -4.16 -2.26
C SER A 49 -11.60 -3.21 -3.17
N ILE A 50 -10.31 -3.48 -3.34
CA ILE A 50 -9.48 -2.82 -4.33
C ILE A 50 -9.82 -3.50 -5.66
N PRO A 51 -10.54 -2.85 -6.60
CA PRO A 51 -10.88 -3.46 -7.88
C PRO A 51 -9.61 -3.54 -8.75
N VAL A 52 -8.79 -4.57 -8.52
CA VAL A 52 -7.52 -4.81 -9.22
C VAL A 52 -7.73 -4.86 -10.75
N LYS A 53 -8.93 -5.30 -11.18
CA LYS A 53 -9.36 -5.29 -12.59
C LYS A 53 -9.31 -3.91 -13.26
N LYS A 54 -9.54 -2.80 -12.54
CA LYS A 54 -9.52 -1.45 -13.13
C LYS A 54 -8.10 -0.93 -13.34
N ILE A 55 -7.17 -1.34 -12.48
CA ILE A 55 -5.77 -0.89 -12.52
C ILE A 55 -5.04 -1.52 -13.72
N PHE A 56 -5.31 -2.80 -14.03
CA PHE A 56 -4.72 -3.46 -15.20
C PHE A 56 -5.40 -3.11 -16.54
N ASN A 57 -6.67 -2.70 -16.54
CA ASN A 57 -7.37 -2.32 -17.79
C ASN A 57 -7.00 -0.92 -18.33
N LEU A 58 -6.33 -0.09 -17.53
CA LEU A 58 -5.80 1.20 -18.00
C LEU A 58 -4.56 1.05 -18.91
N GLY A 59 -3.95 -0.14 -18.96
CA GLY A 59 -2.90 -0.48 -19.94
C GLY A 59 -3.42 -1.02 -21.27
N SER A 60 -4.74 -1.27 -21.39
CA SER A 60 -5.37 -1.83 -22.59
C SER A 60 -6.28 -0.81 -23.27
N THR A 61 -5.76 0.41 -23.50
CA THR A 61 -6.38 1.33 -24.45
C THR A 61 -6.25 0.72 -25.84
N LYS A 62 -7.33 0.05 -26.23
CA LYS A 62 -7.62 -0.57 -27.52
C LYS A 62 -6.86 0.05 -28.69
N THR A 63 -5.89 -0.68 -29.23
CA THR A 63 -5.50 -0.54 -30.64
C THR A 63 -6.51 -1.35 -31.45
N ASN A 64 -7.62 -0.72 -31.83
CA ASN A 64 -8.47 -1.22 -32.91
C ASN A 64 -7.75 -0.86 -34.22
N ILE A 65 -7.21 -1.88 -34.89
CA ILE A 65 -6.86 -1.87 -36.31
C ILE A 65 -7.80 -2.86 -36.99
#